data_AF-A0A939HRU2-F1
#
_entry.id   AF-A0A939HRU2-F1
#
_cell.length_a   1.000
_cell.length_b   1.000
_cell.length_c   1.000
_cell.angle_alpha   90.00
_cell.angle_beta   90.00
_cell.angle_gamma   90.00
#
_symmetry.space_group_name_H-M   'P 1'
#
loop_
_entity.id
_entity.type
_entity.pdbx_description
1 polymer ?
#
loop_
_entity_poly.entity_id
_entity_poly.type
_entity_poly.pdbx_seq_one_letter_code
_entity_poly.pdbx_strand_id
1 'polypeptide(L)' 'MNEKPRQSLTPPDGQKKVLLHSCCAPCSGEVMEAMIASGIDYTIFFYTPNIHPEREYLLRKDENIRFA' A
#
# COMPACT_ATOMS: atom_id res chain seq x y z
N MET A 1 18.31 -14.43 -9.04
CA MET A 1 17.06 -14.50 -8.24
C MET A 1 15.99 -15.03 -9.19
N ASN A 2 15.20 -16.04 -8.78
CA ASN A 2 14.17 -16.61 -9.65
C ASN A 2 13.10 -15.54 -9.95
N GLU A 3 13.06 -15.04 -11.18
CA GLU A 3 12.03 -14.13 -11.68
C GLU A 3 10.74 -14.92 -11.94
N LYS A 4 10.05 -15.35 -10.89
CA LYS A 4 8.68 -15.84 -11.06
C LYS A 4 7.79 -14.64 -11.39
N PRO A 5 7.04 -14.65 -12.50
CA PRO A 5 6.12 -13.57 -12.81
C PRO A 5 5.08 -13.45 -11.69
N ARG A 6 4.83 -12.23 -11.22
CA ARG A 6 3.79 -11.95 -10.21
C ARG A 6 2.43 -12.38 -10.73
N GLN A 7 1.60 -12.92 -9.85
CA GLN A 7 0.21 -13.24 -10.18
C GLN A 7 -0.58 -11.94 -10.42
N SER A 8 -1.34 -11.88 -11.50
CA SER A 8 -2.25 -10.77 -11.76
C SER A 8 -3.42 -10.81 -10.77
N LEU A 9 -3.66 -9.70 -10.09
CA LEU A 9 -4.80 -9.49 -9.21
C LEU A 9 -5.94 -8.82 -9.97
N THR A 10 -7.18 -9.07 -9.55
CA THR A 10 -8.37 -8.39 -10.08
C THR A 10 -9.26 -8.04 -8.90
N PRO A 11 -9.65 -6.77 -8.72
CA PRO A 11 -10.60 -6.40 -7.68
C PRO A 11 -11.96 -7.10 -7.90
N PRO A 12 -12.68 -7.43 -6.83
CA PRO A 12 -14.01 -8.03 -6.93
C PRO A 12 -15.00 -7.08 -7.63
N ASP A 13 -16.10 -7.65 -8.12
CA ASP A 13 -17.26 -6.91 -8.66
C ASP A 13 -16.95 -5.95 -9.81
N GLY A 14 -15.87 -6.21 -10.56
CA GLY A 14 -15.45 -5.36 -11.69
C GLY A 14 -14.94 -3.98 -11.27
N GLN A 15 -14.58 -3.79 -10.00
CA GLN A 15 -14.02 -2.54 -9.50
C GLN A 15 -12.64 -2.27 -10.10
N LYS A 16 -12.33 -0.99 -10.27
CA LYS A 16 -11.04 -0.53 -10.84
C LYS A 16 -10.18 0.25 -9.84
N LYS A 17 -10.78 0.72 -8.76
CA LYS A 17 -10.14 1.54 -7.73
C LYS A 17 -10.17 0.82 -6.39
N VAL A 18 -9.06 0.83 -5.68
CA VAL A 18 -8.93 0.23 -4.34
C VAL A 18 -8.55 1.30 -3.32
N LEU A 19 -9.22 1.32 -2.18
CA LEU A 19 -8.78 2.09 -1.02
C LEU A 19 -7.99 1.15 -0.09
N LEU A 20 -6.68 1.37 0.03
CA LEU A 20 -5.78 0.56 0.84
C LEU A 20 -5.54 1.26 2.19
N HIS A 21 -6.02 0.66 3.28
CA HIS A 21 -5.61 1.10 4.61
C HIS A 21 -4.18 0.63 4.89
N SER A 22 -3.29 1.57 5.23
CA SER A 22 -1.92 1.27 5.62
C SER A 22 -1.60 1.92 6.96
N CYS A 23 -1.08 1.15 7.91
CA CYS A 23 -0.65 1.65 9.22
C CYS A 23 0.86 1.94 9.29
N CYS A 24 1.66 1.28 8.45
CA CYS A 24 3.11 1.37 8.33
C CYS A 24 3.53 0.93 6.89
N ALA A 25 4.54 1.55 6.28
CA ALA A 25 4.97 1.23 4.92
C ALA A 25 5.52 -0.20 4.69
N PRO A 26 6.33 -0.81 5.59
CA PRO A 26 6.99 -2.09 5.25
C PRO A 26 6.03 -3.28 5.16
N CYS A 27 4.89 -3.26 5.86
CA CYS A 27 3.93 -4.37 5.82
C CYS A 27 2.99 -4.31 4.60
N SER A 28 2.85 -3.15 3.97
CA SER A 28 1.99 -2.95 2.81
C SER A 28 2.75 -2.89 1.49
N GLY A 29 4.09 -2.83 1.51
CA GLY A 29 4.94 -2.77 0.31
C GLY A 29 4.67 -3.87 -0.72
N GLU A 30 4.68 -5.16 -0.35
CA GLU A 30 4.40 -6.24 -1.32
C GLU A 30 2.98 -6.15 -1.89
N VAL A 31 2.01 -5.68 -1.10
CA VAL A 31 0.63 -5.49 -1.56
C VAL A 31 0.54 -4.34 -2.57
N MET A 32 1.20 -3.21 -2.29
CA MET A 32 1.31 -2.07 -3.21
C MET A 32 1.98 -2.48 -4.51
N GLU A 33 3.11 -3.18 -4.42
CA GLU A 33 3.84 -3.68 -5.58
C GLU A 33 3.02 -4.67 -6.43
N ALA A 34 2.23 -5.53 -5.79
CA ALA A 34 1.32 -6.45 -6.49
C ALA A 34 0.15 -5.70 -7.17
N MET A 35 -0.40 -4.65 -6.52
CA MET A 35 -1.44 -3.81 -7.12
C MET A 35 -0.92 -3.04 -8.34
N ILE A 36 0.29 -2.45 -8.23
CA ILE A 36 0.96 -1.76 -9.35
C ILE A 36 1.22 -2.74 -10.50
N ALA A 37 1.80 -3.92 -10.21
CA ALA A 37 2.07 -4.94 -11.22
C ALA A 37 0.80 -5.46 -11.91
N SER A 38 -0.35 -5.39 -11.22
CA SER A 38 -1.65 -5.79 -11.76
C SER A 38 -2.41 -4.64 -12.45
N GLY A 39 -1.83 -3.44 -12.51
CA GLY A 39 -2.46 -2.26 -13.11
C GLY A 39 -3.69 -1.76 -12.33
N ILE A 40 -3.75 -2.02 -11.03
CA ILE A 40 -4.86 -1.60 -10.15
C ILE A 40 -4.60 -0.16 -9.69
N ASP A 41 -5.56 0.72 -9.94
CA ASP A 41 -5.55 2.07 -9.38
C ASP A 41 -5.89 1.99 -7.89
N TYR A 42 -5.01 2.49 -7.02
CA TYR A 42 -5.25 2.44 -5.57
C TYR A 42 -4.90 3.77 -4.90
N THR A 43 -5.55 4.02 -3.77
CA THR A 43 -5.31 5.18 -2.92
C THR A 43 -5.03 4.69 -1.50
N ILE A 44 -4.03 5.28 -0.84
CA ILE A 44 -3.68 4.92 0.53
C ILE A 44 -4.47 5.77 1.51
N PHE A 45 -5.15 5.10 2.43
CA PHE A 45 -5.65 5.70 3.66
C PHE A 45 -4.64 5.41 4.78
N PHE A 46 -3.86 6.40 5.20
CA PHE A 46 -2.91 6.26 6.30
C PHE A 46 -3.55 6.70 7.61
N TYR A 47 -3.83 5.75 8.51
CA TYR A 47 -4.45 6.07 9.79
C TYR A 47 -4.10 5.03 10.87
N THR A 48 -3.50 5.50 11.95
CA THR A 48 -3.38 4.75 13.21
C THR A 48 -3.20 5.74 14.37
N PRO A 49 -4.24 5.93 15.21
CA PRO A 49 -4.23 6.96 16.25
C PRO A 49 -3.29 6.63 17.42
N ASN A 50 -2.75 5.42 17.46
CA ASN A 50 -1.86 4.95 18.53
C ASN A 50 -0.38 5.30 18.27
N ILE A 51 -0.04 5.94 17.15
CA ILE A 51 1.33 6.41 16.92
C ILE A 51 1.54 7.74 17.65
N HIS A 52 2.39 7.69 18.66
CA HIS A 52 2.88 8.85 19.36
C HIS A 52 4.40 8.78 19.52
N PRO A 53 5.11 9.92 19.56
CA PRO A 53 4.61 11.28 19.35
C PRO A 53 4.27 11.57 17.86
N GLU A 54 3.64 12.71 17.57
CA GLU A 54 3.24 13.13 16.21
C GLU A 54 4.36 13.00 15.17
N ARG A 55 5.61 13.28 15.57
CA ARG A 55 6.79 13.12 14.71
C ARG A 55 6.92 11.70 14.13
N GLU A 56 6.65 10.68 14.93
CA GLU A 56 6.70 9.28 14.46
C GLU A 56 5.55 8.99 13.48
N TYR A 57 4.38 9.58 13.70
CA TYR A 57 3.24 9.45 12.77
C TYR A 57 3.59 10.05 11.41
N LEU A 58 4.16 11.26 11.40
CA LEU A 58 4.60 11.93 10.17
C LEU A 58 5.70 11.14 9.46
N LEU A 59 6.71 10.65 10.18
CA LEU A 59 7.77 9.83 9.61
C LEU A 59 7.23 8.59 8.89
N ARG A 60 6.31 7.85 9.53
CA ARG A 60 5.70 6.65 8.93
C ARG A 60 4.75 6.97 7.77
N LYS A 61 4.06 8.11 7.83
CA LYS A 61 3.22 8.62 6.73
C LYS A 61 4.09 8.95 5.51
N ASP A 62 5.19 9.66 5.73
CA ASP A 62 6.09 10.09 4.65
C ASP A 62 6.77 8.87 3.99
N GLU A 63 7.10 7.84 4.77
CA GLU A 63 7.59 6.58 4.21
C GLU A 63 6.53 5.88 3.34
N ASN A 64 5.25 5.90 3.72
CA ASN A 64 4.18 5.37 2.86
C ASN A 64 4.07 6.13 1.54
N ILE A 65 4.18 7.46 1.58
CA ILE A 65 4.15 8.30 0.37
C ILE A 65 5.33 7.97 -0.56
N ARG A 66 6.50 7.65 0.01
CA ARG A 66 7.69 7.29 -0.77
C ARG A 66 7.55 5.93 -1.47
N PHE A 67 6.85 4.97 -0.86
CA PHE A 67 6.67 3.62 -1.41
C PHE A 67 5.48 3.48 -2.38
N ALA A 68 4.53 4.42 -2.33
CA ALA A 68 3.31 4.41 -3.13
C ALA A 68 3.51 4.86 -4.58
#